data_AF-A0A6N8B612-F1
#
_entry.id   AF-A0A6N8B612-F1
#
_cell.length_a   1.000
_cell.length_b   1.000
_cell.length_c   1.000
_cell.angle_alpha   90.00
_cell.angle_beta   90.00
_cell.angle_gamma   90.00
#
_symmetry.space_group_name_H-M   'P 1'
#
loop_
_entity.id
_entity.type
_entity.pdbx_description
1 polymer ?
#
loop_
_entity_poly.entity_id
_entity_poly.type
_entity_poly.pdbx_seq_one_letter_code
_entity_poly.pdbx_strand_id
1 'polypeptide(L)' 'MIKVNGRDFPWEEGLTVTKLLEKKNYTFPSIVIKINDKTISEDQWEIMAIEDGDDVKAIHLITGG' A
#
# COMPACT_ATOMS: atom_id res chain seq x y z
N MET A 1 12.73 -7.42 -1.97
CA MET A 1 12.42 -5.97 -1.90
C MET A 1 11.09 -5.74 -2.57
N ILE A 2 10.30 -4.75 -2.12
CA ILE A 2 9.04 -4.38 -2.78
C ILE A 2 9.16 -3.02 -3.44
N LYS A 3 8.24 -2.71 -4.34
CA LYS A 3 8.15 -1.41 -5.00
C LYS A 3 6.94 -0.66 -4.48
N VAL A 4 7.14 0.51 -3.88
CA VAL A 4 6.06 1.34 -3.34
C VAL A 4 6.02 2.65 -4.12
N ASN A 5 4.97 2.84 -4.93
CA ASN A 5 4.78 4.01 -5.78
C ASN A 5 6.03 4.30 -6.65
N GLY A 6 6.61 3.24 -7.21
CA GLY A 6 7.82 3.31 -8.04
C GLY A 6 9.14 3.45 -7.27
N ARG A 7 9.13 3.47 -5.93
CA ARG A 7 10.34 3.52 -5.09
C ARG A 7 10.62 2.16 -4.47
N ASP A 8 11.88 1.74 -4.47
CA ASP A 8 12.29 0.53 -3.77
C ASP A 8 12.12 0.72 -2.26
N PHE A 9 11.50 -0.28 -1.63
CA PHE A 9 11.25 -0.30 -0.20
C PHE A 9 11.66 -1.68 0.37
N PRO A 10 12.37 -1.70 1.52
CA PRO A 10 12.74 -2.96 2.16
C PRO A 10 11.47 -3.69 2.61
N TRP A 11 11.30 -4.90 2.11
CA TRP A 11 10.24 -5.79 2.55
C TRP A 11 10.68 -6.54 3.81
N GLU A 12 9.72 -6.84 4.67
CA GLU A 12 9.92 -7.62 5.88
C GLU A 12 8.81 -8.66 6.02
N GLU A 13 9.12 -9.78 6.66
CA GLU A 13 8.16 -10.86 6.84
C GLU A 13 6.97 -10.37 7.69
N GLY A 14 5.75 -10.56 7.18
CA GLY A 14 4.53 -10.06 7.82
C GLY A 14 4.26 -8.57 7.61
N LEU A 15 4.85 -7.96 6.57
CA LEU A 15 4.48 -6.62 6.10
C LEU A 15 3.10 -6.65 5.42
N THR A 16 2.18 -5.86 5.94
CA THR A 16 0.85 -5.67 5.37
C THR A 16 0.72 -4.25 4.83
N VAL A 17 -0.33 -3.99 4.05
CA VAL A 17 -0.64 -2.65 3.56
C VAL A 17 -0.82 -1.68 4.73
N THR A 18 -1.51 -2.09 5.79
CA THR A 18 -1.70 -1.29 7.00
C THR A 18 -0.37 -0.88 7.63
N LYS A 19 0.55 -1.83 7.88
CA LYS A 19 1.88 -1.53 8.43
C LYS A 19 2.69 -0.60 7.52
N LEU A 20 2.59 -0.79 6.20
CA LEU A 20 3.26 0.06 5.22
C LEU A 20 2.76 1.51 5.31
N LEU A 21 1.45 1.69 5.39
CA LEU A 21 0.79 2.99 5.53
C LEU A 21 1.14 3.67 6.86
N GLU A 22 1.13 2.92 7.96
CA GLU A 22 1.56 3.39 9.29
C GLU A 22 3.02 3.88 9.25
N LYS A 23 3.93 3.09 8.66
CA LYS A 23 5.35 3.49 8.50
C LYS A 23 5.51 4.73 7.63
N LYS A 24 4.65 4.91 6.64
CA LYS A 24 4.64 6.10 5.76
C LYS A 24 3.90 7.30 6.38
N ASN A 25 3.28 7.12 7.55
CA ASN A 25 2.52 8.15 8.25
C ASN A 25 1.42 8.76 7.36
N TYR A 26 0.80 7.91 6.52
CA TYR A 26 -0.29 8.34 5.66
C TYR A 26 -1.58 8.45 6.48
N THR A 27 -2.00 9.68 6.75
CA THR A 27 -3.23 9.97 7.47
C THR A 27 -4.44 9.80 6.55
N PHE A 28 -5.37 8.93 6.98
CA PHE A 28 -6.56 8.46 6.27
C PHE A 28 -7.62 9.55 6.07
N PRO A 29 -7.66 10.22 4.92
CA PRO A 29 -8.95 10.16 4.23
C PRO A 29 -8.72 9.94 2.74
N SER A 30 -9.09 8.75 2.25
CA SER A 30 -9.18 8.40 0.83
C SER A 30 -7.86 8.12 0.10
N ILE A 31 -7.21 7.01 0.46
CA ILE A 31 -6.10 6.44 -0.31
C ILE A 31 -6.56 5.15 -0.98
N VAL A 32 -6.33 5.03 -2.28
CA VAL A 32 -6.53 3.78 -3.03
C VAL A 32 -5.20 3.05 -3.10
N ILE A 33 -5.15 1.85 -2.55
CA ILE A 33 -3.99 0.95 -2.66
C ILE A 33 -4.22 -0.02 -3.80
N LYS A 34 -3.20 -0.17 -4.66
CA LYS A 34 -3.12 -1.22 -5.68
C LYS A 34 -1.89 -2.09 -5.44
N ILE A 35 -2.04 -3.40 -5.49
CA ILE A 35 -0.94 -4.37 -5.42
C ILE A 35 -0.96 -5.19 -6.70
N ASN A 36 0.14 -5.22 -7.45
CA ASN A 36 0.24 -5.96 -8.73
C ASN A 36 -0.96 -5.69 -9.67
N ASP A 37 -1.29 -4.42 -9.85
CA ASP A 37 -2.44 -3.94 -10.64
C ASP A 37 -3.85 -4.31 -10.11
N LYS A 38 -3.95 -4.97 -8.96
CA LYS A 38 -5.23 -5.21 -8.27
C LYS A 38 -5.50 -4.15 -7.22
N THR A 39 -6.67 -3.52 -7.28
CA THR A 39 -7.13 -2.60 -6.23
C THR A 39 -7.54 -3.38 -5.00
N ILE A 40 -6.97 -3.02 -3.84
CA ILE A 40 -7.25 -3.66 -2.56
C ILE A 40 -8.12 -2.72 -1.72
N SER A 41 -9.30 -3.20 -1.32
CA SER A 41 -10.19 -2.48 -0.41
C SER A 41 -9.58 -2.34 0.98
N GLU A 42 -9.98 -1.29 1.69
CA GLU A 42 -9.49 -0.97 3.05
C GLU A 42 -9.66 -2.15 4.03
N ASP A 43 -10.78 -2.88 3.96
CA ASP A 43 -11.04 -4.07 4.79
C ASP A 43 -10.01 -5.19 4.60
N GLN A 44 -9.33 -5.21 3.45
CA GLN A 44 -8.33 -6.23 3.13
C GLN A 44 -6.91 -5.77 3.46
N TRP A 45 -6.69 -4.52 3.87
CA TRP A 45 -5.33 -4.00 4.13
C TRP A 45 -4.61 -4.70 5.28
N GLU A 46 -5.36 -5.13 6.30
CA GLU A 46 -4.81 -5.89 7.43
C GLU A 46 -4.60 -7.38 7.10
N ILE A 47 -5.40 -7.92 6.17
CA ILE A 47 -5.42 -9.36 5.83
C ILE A 47 -4.42 -9.66 4.70
N MET A 48 -4.24 -8.72 3.78
CA MET A 48 -3.30 -8.84 2.66
C MET A 48 -1.87 -8.64 3.16
N ALA A 49 -1.15 -9.76 3.24
CA ALA A 49 0.30 -9.76 3.32
C ALA A 49 0.88 -9.35 1.96
N ILE A 50 1.83 -8.42 1.98
CA ILE A 50 2.62 -8.05 0.81
C ILE A 50 3.71 -9.11 0.67
N GLU A 51 3.99 -9.58 -0.53
CA GLU A 51 5.07 -10.52 -0.80
C GLU A 51 6.33 -9.81 -1.31
N ASP A 52 7.48 -10.46 -1.17
CA ASP A 52 8.73 -9.93 -1.70
C ASP A 52 8.67 -9.85 -3.24
N GLY A 53 8.89 -8.65 -3.79
CA GLY A 53 8.79 -8.40 -5.23
C GLY A 53 7.49 -7.72 -5.68
N ASP A 54 6.52 -7.55 -4.78
CA ASP A 54 5.26 -6.89 -5.10
C ASP A 54 5.40 -5.41 -5.45
N ASP A 55 4.58 -4.95 -6.40
CA ASP A 55 4.41 -3.54 -6.73
C ASP A 55 3.14 -2.97 -6.08
N VAL A 56 3.34 -2.13 -5.08
CA VAL A 56 2.30 -1.45 -4.31
C VAL A 56 2.21 0.01 -4.74
N LYS A 57 1.03 0.49 -5.13
CA LYS A 57 0.77 1.89 -5.50
C LYS A 57 -0.24 2.48 -4.54
N ALA A 58 0.17 3.54 -3.84
CA ALA A 58 -0.70 4.32 -2.97
C ALA A 58 -1.11 5.62 -3.70
N ILE A 59 -2.39 5.72 -4.05
CA ILE A 59 -2.94 6.84 -4.82
C ILE A 59 -3.87 7.62 -3.90
N HIS A 60 -3.56 8.90 -3.66
CA HIS A 60 -4.47 9.76 -2.92
C HIS A 60 -5.61 10.19 -3.85
N LEU A 61 -6.85 9.91 -3.44
CA LEU A 61 -8.02 10.45 -4.12
C LEU A 61 -8.19 11.91 -3.69
N ILE A 62 -7.63 12.81 -4.49
CA ILE A 62 -7.95 14.23 -4.38
C ILE A 62 -9.26 14.43 -5.13
N THR A 63 -10.38 14.55 -4.41
CA THR A 63 -11.62 15.10 -4.97
C THR A 63 -11.36 16.57 -5.26
N GLY A 64 -10.85 16.88 -6.46
CA GLY A 64 -10.74 18.24 -6.97
C GLY A 64 -12.04 18.63 -7.65
N GLY A 65 -12.78 19.54 -7.02
CA GLY A 65 -13.95 20.23 -7.57
C GLY A 65 -13.87 21.70 -7.19
#